data_AF-A0A8X6XH29-F1
#
_entry.id   AF-A0A8X6XH29-F1
#
_cell.length_a   1.000
_cell.length_b   1.000
_cell.length_c   1.000
_cell.angle_alpha   90.00
_cell.angle_beta   90.00
_cell.angle_gamma   90.00
#
_symmetry.space_group_name_H-M   'P 1'
#
loop_
_entity.id
_entity.type
_entity.pdbx_description
1 polymer ?
#
loop_
_entity_poly.entity_id
_entity_poly.type
_entity_poly.pdbx_seq_one_letter_code
_entity_poly.pdbx_strand_id
1 'polypeptide(L)'
;MLYTQNQHKRSFELHFADSGASHSIAGATLYTILLQQGAAFEKTSISLSFADGLVTQKEVLRTFQTILLEGRKFKTPFIILPDAKNNSTLLGVDFLENAGIVLNFRKNCWTL
;
A
#
# COMPACT_ATOMS: atom_id res chain seq x y z
N MET A 1 10.90 -2.24 6.96
CA MET A 1 10.37 -0.88 7.15
C MET A 1 10.59 -0.14 5.84
N LEU A 2 9.52 0.13 5.08
CA LEU A 2 9.62 0.93 3.86
C LEU A 2 9.69 2.40 4.27
N TYR A 3 10.68 3.13 3.77
CA TYR A 3 10.85 4.55 4.06
C TYR A 3 10.25 5.38 2.94
N THR A 4 9.31 6.27 3.26
CA THR A 4 8.98 7.40 2.39
C THR A 4 9.82 8.59 2.86
N GLN A 5 10.79 9.02 2.03
CA GLN A 5 11.59 10.20 2.36
C GLN A 5 10.78 11.47 2.07
N ASN A 6 10.57 12.28 3.10
CA ASN A 6 10.05 13.64 2.97
C ASN A 6 11.18 14.59 3.42
N GLN A 7 11.58 15.54 2.57
CA GLN A 7 12.82 16.33 2.77
C GLN A 7 12.79 17.30 3.96
N HIS A 8 11.67 17.44 4.70
CA HIS A 8 11.59 18.35 5.85
C HIS A 8 10.98 17.76 7.13
N LYS A 9 10.60 16.49 7.17
CA LYS A 9 10.17 15.76 8.39
C LYS A 9 10.26 14.26 8.11
N ARG A 10 11.02 13.49 8.91
CA ARG A 10 10.93 12.02 8.88
C ARG A 10 9.60 11.63 9.51
N SER A 11 8.57 11.44 8.69
CA SER A 11 7.38 10.70 9.07
C SER A 11 7.67 9.21 8.92
N PHE A 12 7.71 8.49 10.03
CA PHE A 12 7.78 7.03 10.00
C PHE A 12 6.37 6.50 9.79
N GLU A 13 6.14 5.84 8.67
CA GLU A 13 4.92 5.08 8.46
C GLU A 13 5.28 3.59 8.51
N LEU A 14 4.65 2.85 9.43
CA LEU A 14 4.72 1.40 9.41
C LEU A 14 3.71 0.92 8.36
N HIS A 15 4.17 0.10 7.42
CA HIS A 15 3.32 -0.57 6.45
C HIS A 15 3.19 -2.03 6.85
N PHE A 16 1.98 -2.58 6.74
CA PHE A 16 1.73 -3.98 7.07
C PHE A 16 1.80 -4.82 5.80
N ALA A 17 2.64 -5.88 5.81
CA ALA A 17 2.54 -6.93 4.82
C ALA A 17 1.26 -7.73 5.10
N ASP A 18 0.35 -7.76 4.13
CA ASP A 18 -0.98 -8.35 4.30
C ASP A 18 -1.26 -9.34 3.16
N SER A 19 -0.99 -10.61 3.42
CA SER A 19 -1.29 -11.70 2.49
C SER A 19 -2.80 -11.96 2.32
N GLY A 20 -3.65 -11.35 3.16
CA GLY A 20 -5.10 -11.41 3.03
C GLY A 20 -5.66 -10.36 2.06
N ALA A 21 -4.87 -9.34 1.71
CA ALA A 21 -5.24 -8.32 0.73
C ALA A 21 -4.68 -8.67 -0.65
N SER A 22 -5.54 -8.71 -1.67
CA SER A 22 -5.07 -8.93 -3.05
C SER A 22 -4.29 -7.73 -3.61
N HIS A 23 -4.65 -6.52 -3.17
CA HIS A 23 -4.07 -5.27 -3.63
C HIS A 23 -3.58 -4.42 -2.46
N SER A 24 -2.55 -3.62 -2.72
CA SER A 24 -2.03 -2.67 -1.75
C SER A 24 -2.98 -1.50 -1.52
N ILE A 25 -3.25 -1.19 -0.25
CA ILE A 25 -4.12 -0.08 0.18
C ILE A 25 -3.24 1.00 0.81
N ALA A 26 -3.33 2.23 0.33
CA ALA A 26 -2.68 3.37 0.97
C ALA A 26 -3.48 3.84 2.20
N GLY A 27 -2.79 3.93 3.32
CA GLY A 27 -3.27 4.53 4.56
C GLY A 27 -3.43 6.05 4.43
N ALA A 28 -4.12 6.66 5.40
CA ALA A 28 -4.34 8.11 5.43
C ALA A 28 -3.01 8.90 5.41
N THR A 29 -1.97 8.40 6.09
CA THR A 29 -0.64 9.03 6.12
C THR A 29 0.03 8.96 4.75
N LEU A 30 0.13 7.77 4.14
CA LEU A 30 0.68 7.62 2.79
C LEU A 30 -0.08 8.49 1.78
N TYR A 31 -1.41 8.48 1.83
CA TYR A 31 -2.22 9.31 0.94
C TYR A 31 -1.91 10.80 1.07
N THR A 32 -1.76 11.31 2.29
CA THR A 32 -1.38 12.70 2.55
C THR A 32 -0.01 13.03 1.97
N ILE A 33 0.97 12.13 2.12
CA ILE A 33 2.31 12.30 1.55
C ILE A 33 2.24 12.34 0.02
N LEU A 34 1.47 11.43 -0.60
CA LEU A 34 1.31 11.38 -2.04
C LEU A 34 0.64 12.64 -2.61
N LEU A 35 -0.36 13.19 -1.91
CA LEU A 35 -0.96 14.48 -2.26
C LEU A 35 0.07 15.61 -2.20
N GLN A 36 0.86 15.69 -1.14
CA GLN A 36 1.91 16.72 -0.98
C GLN A 36 3.00 16.63 -2.05
N GLN A 37 3.26 15.41 -2.54
CA GLN A 37 4.22 15.16 -3.62
C GLN A 37 3.63 15.38 -5.02
N GLY A 38 2.35 15.75 -5.13
CA GLY A 38 1.69 15.97 -6.41
C GLY A 38 1.45 14.69 -7.20
N ALA A 39 1.27 13.55 -6.53
CA ALA A 39 0.96 12.29 -7.20
C ALA A 39 -0.34 12.41 -8.02
N ALA A 40 -0.36 11.78 -9.18
CA ALA A 40 -1.56 11.65 -9.98
C ALA A 40 -2.44 10.50 -9.45
N PHE A 41 -3.74 10.73 -9.44
CA PHE A 41 -4.74 9.76 -9.00
C PHE A 41 -5.79 9.55 -10.10
N GLU A 42 -6.12 8.29 -10.37
CA GLU A 42 -7.22 7.88 -11.22
C GLU A 42 -8.42 7.53 -10.33
N LYS A 43 -9.60 8.08 -10.64
CA LYS A 43 -10.86 7.66 -9.99
C LYS A 43 -11.41 6.43 -10.71
N THR A 44 -11.77 5.40 -9.95
CA THR A 44 -12.42 4.20 -10.49
C THR A 44 -13.41 3.63 -9.49
N SER A 45 -14.43 2.91 -9.96
CA SER A 45 -15.32 2.11 -9.11
C SER A 45 -14.82 0.67 -9.08
N ILE A 46 -14.70 0.09 -7.88
CA ILE A 46 -14.27 -1.30 -7.70
C ILE A 46 -15.17 -2.03 -6.70
N SER A 47 -15.24 -3.35 -6.85
CA SER A 47 -15.81 -4.25 -5.85
C SER A 47 -14.76 -4.59 -4.78
N LEU A 48 -15.03 -4.23 -3.53
CA LEU A 48 -14.20 -4.57 -2.38
C LEU A 48 -14.87 -5.67 -1.57
N SER A 49 -14.15 -6.75 -1.32
CA SER A 49 -14.55 -7.83 -0.43
C SER A 49 -13.73 -7.75 0.86
N PHE A 50 -14.39 -7.72 2.00
CA PHE A 50 -13.77 -7.61 3.32
C PHE A 50 -13.76 -8.96 4.05
N ALA A 51 -12.99 -9.03 5.14
CA ALA A 51 -12.82 -10.25 5.93
C ALA A 51 -14.12 -10.72 6.63
N ASP A 52 -15.09 -9.83 6.81
CA ASP A 52 -16.43 -10.13 7.33
C ASP A 52 -17.37 -10.72 6.27
N GLY A 53 -16.88 -10.91 5.04
CA GLY A 53 -17.65 -11.40 3.91
C GLY A 53 -18.51 -10.33 3.24
N LEU A 54 -18.50 -9.09 3.72
CA LEU A 54 -19.20 -8.00 3.04
C LEU A 54 -18.50 -7.67 1.73
N VAL A 55 -19.31 -7.46 0.70
CA VAL A 55 -18.87 -6.99 -0.62
C VAL A 55 -19.56 -5.68 -0.90
N THR A 56 -18.78 -4.65 -1.21
CA THR A 56 -19.31 -3.32 -1.51
C THR A 56 -18.69 -2.77 -2.79
N GLN A 57 -19.50 -2.11 -3.60
CA GLN A 57 -19.02 -1.29 -4.71
C GLN A 57 -18.62 0.07 -4.16
N LYS A 58 -17.40 0.52 -4.46
CA LYS A 58 -16.86 1.76 -3.93
C LYS A 58 -16.08 2.52 -4.97
N GLU A 59 -16.31 3.83 -5.04
CA GLU A 59 -15.40 4.73 -5.74
C GLU A 59 -14.11 4.88 -4.93
N VAL A 60 -12.99 4.61 -5.59
CA VAL A 60 -11.66 4.66 -5.01
C VAL A 60 -10.75 5.53 -5.88
N LEU A 61 -9.63 5.95 -5.30
CA LEU A 61 -8.53 6.48 -6.09
C LEU A 61 -7.49 5.39 -6.29
N ARG A 62 -6.86 5.39 -7.45
CA ARG A 62 -5.73 4.52 -7.77
C ARG A 62 -4.53 5.37 -8.16
N THR A 63 -3.36 4.95 -7.74
CA THR A 63 -2.09 5.57 -8.17
C THR A 63 -1.01 4.50 -8.30
N PHE A 64 0.02 4.77 -9.08
CA PHE A 64 1.19 3.90 -9.19
C PHE A 64 2.39 4.58 -8.55
N GLN A 65 3.01 3.90 -7.60
CA GLN A 65 4.18 4.40 -6.90
C GLN A 65 5.42 3.57 -7.25
N THR A 66 6.53 4.24 -7.52
CA THR A 66 7.82 3.56 -7.71
C THR A 66 8.44 3.32 -6.35
N ILE A 67 8.54 2.06 -5.96
CA ILE A 67 9.12 1.66 -4.68
C ILE A 67 10.57 1.26 -4.90
N LEU A 68 11.46 1.75 -4.01
CA LEU A 68 12.83 1.29 -3.89
C LEU A 68 12.92 0.36 -2.67
N LEU A 69 13.20 -0.92 -2.90
CA LEU A 69 13.40 -1.93 -1.87
C LEU A 69 14.70 -2.68 -2.17
N GLU A 70 15.63 -2.67 -1.21
CA GLU A 70 16.95 -3.33 -1.30
C GLU A 70 17.69 -3.10 -2.64
N GLY A 71 17.67 -1.86 -3.12
CA GLY A 71 18.35 -1.48 -4.37
C GLY A 71 17.54 -1.74 -5.65
N ARG A 72 16.42 -2.46 -5.56
CA ARG A 72 15.54 -2.73 -6.70
C ARG A 72 14.39 -1.72 -6.74
N LYS A 73 14.10 -1.21 -7.94
CA LYS A 73 12.96 -0.32 -8.20
C LYS A 73 11.86 -1.05 -8.96
N PHE A 74 10.62 -0.93 -8.50
CA PHE A 74 9.46 -1.46 -9.20
C PHE A 74 8.23 -0.58 -8.97
N LYS A 75 7.25 -0.67 -9.87
CA LYS A 75 5.98 0.07 -9.75
C LYS A 75 4.95 -0.78 -9.03
N THR A 76 4.32 -0.21 -8.01
CA THR A 76 3.22 -0.84 -7.26
C THR A 76 1.96 0.01 -7.38
N PRO A 77 0.81 -0.58 -7.73
CA PRO A 77 -0.47 0.12 -7.63
C PRO A 77 -0.89 0.24 -6.16
N PHE A 78 -1.39 1.41 -5.78
CA PHE A 78 -2.08 1.62 -4.51
C PHE A 78 -3.51 2.03 -4.76
N ILE A 79 -4.42 1.41 -4.01
CA ILE A 79 -5.82 1.83 -3.88
C ILE A 79 -5.93 2.73 -2.65
N ILE A 80 -6.58 3.86 -2.79
CA ILE A 80 -6.90 4.79 -1.70
C ILE A 80 -8.43 4.75 -1.53
N LEU A 81 -8.87 4.53 -0.30
CA LEU A 81 -10.27 4.65 0.09
C LEU A 81 -10.50 6.07 0.66
N PRO A 82 -11.11 7.01 -0.08
CA PRO A 82 -11.14 8.42 0.32
C PRO A 82 -11.86 8.67 1.65
N ASP A 83 -12.86 7.84 1.96
CA ASP A 83 -13.64 7.96 3.19
C ASP A 83 -12.99 7.26 4.38
N ALA A 84 -11.96 6.43 4.16
CA ALA A 84 -11.28 5.75 5.24
C ALA A 84 -10.46 6.76 6.03
N LYS A 85 -10.80 6.90 7.31
CA LYS A 85 -10.04 7.73 8.26
C LYS A 85 -9.24 6.80 9.16
N ASN A 86 -7.98 7.14 9.40
CA ASN A 86 -7.08 6.41 10.30
C ASN A 86 -6.79 4.95 9.90
N ASN A 87 -6.91 4.59 8.62
CA ASN A 87 -6.44 3.29 8.13
C ASN A 87 -4.92 3.30 7.96
N SER A 88 -4.30 2.14 8.22
CA SER A 88 -2.88 1.91 7.93
C SER A 88 -2.67 1.54 6.47
N THR A 89 -1.46 1.76 5.97
CA THR A 89 -1.06 1.24 4.66
C THR A 89 -0.89 -0.28 4.73
N LEU A 90 -1.53 -0.98 3.81
CA LEU A 90 -1.45 -2.43 3.62
C LEU A 90 -0.71 -2.71 2.31
N LEU A 91 0.26 -3.62 2.37
CA LEU A 91 0.99 -4.13 1.21
C LEU A 91 0.41 -5.49 0.88
N GLY A 92 -0.42 -5.52 -0.15
CA GLY A 92 -1.11 -6.73 -0.57
C GLY A 92 -0.19 -7.71 -1.28
N VAL A 93 -0.78 -8.82 -1.70
CA VAL A 93 -0.12 -9.86 -2.49
C VAL A 93 0.50 -9.28 -3.77
N ASP A 94 -0.14 -8.31 -4.42
CA ASP A 94 0.42 -7.61 -5.58
C ASP A 94 1.81 -6.99 -5.33
N PHE A 95 2.00 -6.37 -4.17
CA PHE A 95 3.28 -5.83 -3.75
C PHE A 95 4.24 -6.94 -3.40
N LEU A 96 3.82 -7.94 -2.62
CA LEU A 96 4.67 -9.03 -2.16
C LEU A 96 5.24 -9.83 -3.35
N GLU A 97 4.39 -10.20 -4.30
CA GLU A 97 4.77 -10.91 -5.53
C GLU A 97 5.70 -10.06 -6.38
N ASN A 98 5.34 -8.80 -6.63
CA ASN A 98 6.16 -7.92 -7.45
C ASN A 98 7.53 -7.73 -6.78
N ALA A 99 7.57 -7.53 -5.47
CA ALA A 99 8.76 -7.38 -4.64
C ALA A 99 9.66 -8.65 -4.62
N GLY A 100 9.08 -9.83 -4.87
CA GLY A 100 9.76 -11.13 -4.67
C GLY A 100 9.82 -11.54 -3.19
N ILE A 101 8.96 -10.98 -2.34
CA ILE A 101 9.00 -11.23 -0.90
C ILE A 101 8.48 -12.63 -0.58
N VAL A 102 9.28 -13.39 0.18
CA VAL A 102 8.89 -14.65 0.79
C VAL A 102 8.74 -14.45 2.30
N LEU A 103 7.54 -14.70 2.82
CA LEU A 103 7.27 -14.67 4.26
C LEU A 103 7.68 -15.99 4.90
N ASN A 104 8.63 -15.94 5.84
CA ASN A 104 9.09 -17.09 6.61
C ASN A 104 8.60 -17.02 8.05
N PHE A 105 7.41 -17.57 8.29
CA PHE A 105 6.78 -17.58 9.61
C PHE A 105 7.56 -18.38 10.65
N ARG A 106 8.25 -19.46 10.25
CA ARG A 106 9.08 -20.26 11.18
C ARG A 106 10.22 -19.43 11.76
N LYS A 107 10.84 -18.58 10.93
CA LYS A 107 11.97 -17.72 11.33
C LYS A 107 11.52 -16.32 11.77
N ASN A 108 10.22 -16.03 11.72
CA ASN A 108 9.65 -14.70 11.95
C ASN A 108 10.36 -13.60 11.13
N CYS A 109 10.64 -13.89 9.86
CA CYS A 109 11.33 -12.97 8.95
C CYS A 109 10.74 -13.03 7.54
N TRP A 110 11.18 -12.12 6.69
CA TRP A 110 10.95 -12.16 5.26
C TRP A 110 12.28 -12.11 4.52
N THR A 111 12.30 -12.60 3.28
CA THR A 111 13.45 -12.55 2.36
C THR A 111 13.00 -12.07 1.00
N LEU A 112 13.93 -11.53 0.20
CA LEU A 112 13.74 -11.30 -1.24
C LEU A 112 14.30 -12.45 -2.08
#